data_AF-A0A520FTD0-F1
#
_entry.id   AF-A0A520FTD0-F1
#
_cell.length_a   1.000
_cell.length_b   1.000
_cell.length_c   1.000
_cell.angle_alpha   90.00
_cell.angle_beta   90.00
_cell.angle_gamma   90.00
#
_symmetry.space_group_name_H-M   'P 1'
#
loop_
_entity.id
_entity.type
_entity.pdbx_description
1 polymer ?
#
loop_
_entity_poly.entity_id
_entity_poly.type
_entity_poly.pdbx_seq_one_letter_code
_entity_poly.pdbx_strand_id
1 'polypeptide(L)'
;MTGNTNQAFGYNTGNSVVGNSNVATGTGSGSNVKQTAASALGSNGNLLGEHNTAFGSNVGNDVDGDHNLAMGSGGAGSSLTGSANVSAGNAAGLRTTGNANTAIGSNTGQAVTGDDNLAMGTAAGMGVSGSRNVALGSGAGGGVLADDTVSIGSNAKASKVNAIAIGNGAQANGAQSISIGTGNIVNGNNSGAFGDPNTVNGNGSYAVGNTNTVSADNAFVVGNNVTVTNANNVVLGNNSADKASVQVNSATIPSVVATLNPNGTVTYSAGPNVT
;
A
#
# COMPACT_ATOMS: atom_id res chain seq x y z
N MET A 1 -33.48 -26.83 -13.00
CA MET A 1 -32.37 -27.32 -12.15
C MET A 1 -32.16 -28.80 -12.41
N THR A 2 -30.91 -29.26 -12.55
CA THR A 2 -30.51 -30.66 -12.65
C THR A 2 -29.44 -30.97 -11.61
N GLY A 3 -29.50 -32.15 -10.96
CA GLY A 3 -28.64 -32.56 -9.84
C GLY A 3 -29.37 -32.61 -8.49
N ASN A 4 -28.67 -33.02 -7.42
CA ASN A 4 -29.23 -33.34 -6.11
C ASN A 4 -29.20 -32.15 -5.14
N THR A 5 -30.19 -32.05 -4.24
CA THR A 5 -30.18 -31.11 -3.09
C THR A 5 -30.15 -29.63 -3.49
N ASN A 6 -30.61 -29.27 -4.68
CA ASN A 6 -30.74 -27.88 -5.11
C ASN A 6 -32.03 -27.24 -4.55
N GLN A 7 -31.93 -26.02 -4.02
CA GLN A 7 -33.04 -25.22 -3.51
C GLN A 7 -33.14 -23.94 -4.33
N ALA A 8 -34.30 -23.66 -4.92
CA ALA A 8 -34.59 -22.40 -5.60
C ALA A 8 -35.91 -21.82 -5.13
N PHE A 9 -35.91 -20.56 -4.70
CA PHE A 9 -37.08 -19.87 -4.18
C PHE A 9 -37.23 -18.47 -4.78
N GLY A 10 -38.31 -18.21 -5.53
CA GLY A 10 -38.62 -16.90 -6.11
C GLY A 10 -39.04 -16.96 -7.58
N TYR A 11 -39.25 -15.78 -8.18
CA TYR A 11 -39.62 -15.65 -9.59
C TYR A 11 -38.38 -15.76 -10.50
N ASN A 12 -38.43 -16.61 -11.54
CA ASN A 12 -37.32 -16.87 -12.48
C ASN A 12 -35.98 -17.26 -11.81
N THR A 13 -36.03 -17.91 -10.64
CA THR A 13 -34.84 -18.34 -9.90
C THR A 13 -34.35 -19.71 -10.33
N GLY A 14 -33.04 -19.96 -10.19
CA GLY A 14 -32.45 -21.27 -10.46
C GLY A 14 -32.57 -21.72 -11.92
N ASN A 15 -32.65 -20.78 -12.87
CA ASN A 15 -32.71 -21.11 -14.29
C ASN A 15 -31.37 -21.69 -14.75
N SER A 16 -31.38 -22.79 -15.51
CA SER A 16 -30.15 -23.46 -15.98
C SER A 16 -29.13 -23.87 -14.88
N VAL A 17 -29.60 -24.16 -13.66
CA VAL A 17 -28.75 -24.75 -12.60
C VAL A 17 -28.43 -26.21 -12.92
N VAL A 18 -27.16 -26.57 -12.95
CA VAL A 18 -26.59 -27.92 -13.06
C VAL A 18 -25.66 -28.12 -11.86
N GLY A 19 -25.67 -29.30 -11.21
CA GLY A 19 -24.81 -29.59 -10.06
C GLY A 19 -25.57 -29.88 -8.77
N ASN A 20 -24.88 -30.05 -7.65
CA ASN A 20 -25.51 -30.47 -6.38
C ASN A 20 -25.48 -29.35 -5.32
N SER A 21 -26.39 -29.40 -4.34
CA SER A 21 -26.35 -28.57 -3.12
C SER A 21 -26.38 -27.04 -3.34
N ASN A 22 -26.96 -26.57 -4.44
CA ASN A 22 -27.07 -25.13 -4.71
C ASN A 22 -28.26 -24.50 -3.98
N VAL A 23 -28.12 -23.26 -3.52
CA VAL A 23 -29.21 -22.49 -2.90
C VAL A 23 -29.37 -21.17 -3.67
N ALA A 24 -30.53 -20.95 -4.30
CA ALA A 24 -30.88 -19.71 -4.98
C ALA A 24 -32.15 -19.11 -4.37
N THR A 25 -32.13 -17.86 -3.89
CA THR A 25 -33.34 -17.19 -3.42
C THR A 25 -33.44 -15.75 -3.94
N GLY A 26 -34.65 -15.30 -4.31
CA GLY A 26 -34.93 -13.95 -4.79
C GLY A 26 -34.92 -13.80 -6.32
N THR A 27 -35.67 -12.85 -6.88
CA THR A 27 -36.03 -12.78 -8.31
C THR A 27 -34.84 -12.85 -9.29
N GLY A 28 -34.77 -13.88 -10.14
CA GLY A 28 -33.69 -14.04 -11.13
C GLY A 28 -32.34 -14.50 -10.57
N SER A 29 -32.24 -14.83 -9.27
CA SER A 29 -31.04 -15.40 -8.66
C SER A 29 -30.67 -16.77 -9.21
N GLY A 30 -29.38 -17.09 -9.20
CA GLY A 30 -28.86 -18.41 -9.53
C GLY A 30 -29.16 -18.84 -10.96
N SER A 31 -29.12 -17.90 -11.91
CA SER A 31 -29.23 -18.25 -13.34
C SER A 31 -27.88 -18.81 -13.83
N ASN A 32 -27.91 -19.85 -14.67
CA ASN A 32 -26.77 -20.56 -15.27
C ASN A 32 -25.69 -21.09 -14.30
N VAL A 33 -26.05 -21.43 -13.06
CA VAL A 33 -25.13 -22.10 -12.14
C VAL A 33 -24.75 -23.46 -12.68
N LYS A 34 -23.50 -23.71 -13.06
CA LYS A 34 -23.12 -24.98 -13.69
C LYS A 34 -22.66 -26.07 -12.73
N GLN A 35 -22.47 -25.78 -11.42
CA GLN A 35 -21.71 -26.69 -10.53
C GLN A 35 -22.23 -26.79 -9.08
N THR A 36 -21.43 -27.36 -8.16
CA THR A 36 -21.83 -27.78 -6.81
C THR A 36 -21.69 -26.67 -5.75
N ALA A 37 -22.65 -26.60 -4.81
CA ALA A 37 -22.63 -25.81 -3.58
C ALA A 37 -22.54 -24.28 -3.74
N ALA A 38 -23.08 -23.71 -4.82
CA ALA A 38 -23.23 -22.26 -4.96
C ALA A 38 -24.42 -21.73 -4.15
N SER A 39 -24.26 -20.57 -3.51
CA SER A 39 -25.33 -19.89 -2.77
C SER A 39 -25.58 -18.50 -3.34
N ALA A 40 -26.72 -18.27 -4.01
CA ALA A 40 -27.13 -16.99 -4.57
C ALA A 40 -28.39 -16.47 -3.86
N LEU A 41 -28.30 -15.33 -3.17
CA LEU A 41 -29.40 -14.73 -2.41
C LEU A 41 -29.60 -13.28 -2.87
N GLY A 42 -30.65 -12.98 -3.64
CA GLY A 42 -30.93 -11.64 -4.16
C GLY A 42 -31.54 -11.65 -5.56
N SER A 43 -31.29 -10.63 -6.38
CA SER A 43 -31.87 -10.56 -7.74
C SER A 43 -30.83 -10.53 -8.85
N ASN A 44 -31.03 -11.31 -9.91
CA ASN A 44 -30.19 -11.35 -11.12
C ASN A 44 -28.70 -11.67 -10.87
N GLY A 45 -28.40 -12.80 -10.20
CA GLY A 45 -27.03 -13.29 -10.01
C GLY A 45 -26.72 -14.48 -10.91
N ASN A 46 -25.65 -14.40 -11.71
CA ASN A 46 -25.19 -15.42 -12.68
C ASN A 46 -23.82 -16.01 -12.26
N LEU A 47 -23.81 -16.96 -11.31
CA LEU A 47 -22.58 -17.53 -10.76
C LEU A 47 -22.15 -18.73 -11.60
N LEU A 48 -21.01 -18.63 -12.30
CA LEU A 48 -20.29 -19.80 -12.84
C LEU A 48 -19.12 -20.10 -11.86
N GLY A 49 -18.54 -21.31 -11.86
CA GLY A 49 -17.57 -21.76 -10.83
C GLY A 49 -18.18 -22.48 -9.60
N GLU A 50 -17.36 -23.26 -8.87
CA GLU A 50 -17.75 -24.03 -7.68
C GLU A 50 -17.67 -23.21 -6.38
N HIS A 51 -18.52 -23.53 -5.39
CA HIS A 51 -18.48 -22.93 -4.04
C HIS A 51 -18.56 -21.39 -3.96
N ASN A 52 -19.10 -20.75 -5.00
CA ASN A 52 -19.31 -19.31 -5.02
C ASN A 52 -20.54 -18.90 -4.19
N THR A 53 -20.41 -17.84 -3.39
CA THR A 53 -21.48 -17.26 -2.59
C THR A 53 -21.75 -15.84 -3.05
N ALA A 54 -23.01 -15.52 -3.35
CA ALA A 54 -23.43 -14.20 -3.78
C ALA A 54 -24.67 -13.71 -3.00
N PHE A 55 -24.59 -12.49 -2.48
CA PHE A 55 -25.69 -11.85 -1.75
C PHE A 55 -25.96 -10.43 -2.27
N GLY A 56 -27.17 -10.16 -2.75
CA GLY A 56 -27.60 -8.83 -3.19
C GLY A 56 -28.09 -8.76 -4.63
N SER A 57 -28.23 -7.54 -5.15
CA SER A 57 -28.83 -7.30 -6.46
C SER A 57 -27.76 -7.08 -7.52
N ASN A 58 -27.80 -7.88 -8.60
CA ASN A 58 -26.87 -7.80 -9.73
C ASN A 58 -25.41 -7.98 -9.28
N VAL A 59 -25.13 -9.04 -8.55
CA VAL A 59 -23.80 -9.39 -8.01
C VAL A 59 -23.34 -10.74 -8.54
N GLY A 60 -22.02 -10.94 -8.63
CA GLY A 60 -21.41 -12.21 -8.99
C GLY A 60 -21.81 -12.71 -10.38
N ASN A 61 -22.02 -11.80 -11.35
CA ASN A 61 -22.33 -12.19 -12.72
C ASN A 61 -21.06 -12.58 -13.47
N ASP A 62 -21.09 -13.66 -14.25
CA ASP A 62 -19.96 -14.11 -15.09
C ASP A 62 -18.69 -14.37 -14.28
N VAL A 63 -18.86 -14.93 -13.09
CA VAL A 63 -17.76 -15.49 -12.27
C VAL A 63 -17.35 -16.81 -12.90
N ASP A 64 -16.08 -17.04 -13.21
CA ASP A 64 -15.56 -18.33 -13.71
C ASP A 64 -14.74 -19.06 -12.63
N GLY A 65 -14.08 -18.33 -11.73
CA GLY A 65 -13.29 -18.89 -10.65
C GLY A 65 -14.11 -19.43 -9.48
N ASP A 66 -13.46 -20.16 -8.57
CA ASP A 66 -14.12 -20.89 -7.48
C ASP A 66 -13.99 -20.15 -6.13
N HIS A 67 -14.82 -20.52 -5.13
CA HIS A 67 -14.73 -20.05 -3.74
C HIS A 67 -14.80 -18.53 -3.55
N ASN A 68 -15.44 -17.82 -4.46
CA ASN A 68 -15.60 -16.38 -4.40
C ASN A 68 -16.82 -16.00 -3.55
N LEU A 69 -16.70 -14.93 -2.77
CA LEU A 69 -17.78 -14.29 -2.05
C LEU A 69 -18.08 -12.93 -2.67
N ALA A 70 -19.30 -12.72 -3.18
CA ALA A 70 -19.79 -11.45 -3.68
C ALA A 70 -20.96 -10.95 -2.81
N MET A 71 -20.91 -9.71 -2.35
CA MET A 71 -21.97 -9.12 -1.52
C MET A 71 -22.21 -7.66 -1.93
N GLY A 72 -23.47 -7.23 -2.02
CA GLY A 72 -23.83 -5.82 -2.24
C GLY A 72 -24.66 -5.57 -3.49
N SER A 73 -24.21 -4.67 -4.36
CA SER A 73 -24.98 -4.26 -5.54
C SER A 73 -24.10 -3.81 -6.70
N GLY A 74 -24.70 -3.58 -7.86
CA GLY A 74 -24.04 -2.86 -8.96
C GLY A 74 -22.85 -3.60 -9.57
N GLY A 75 -22.88 -4.93 -9.61
CA GLY A 75 -21.82 -5.73 -10.21
C GLY A 75 -20.71 -6.13 -9.25
N ALA A 76 -20.96 -6.15 -7.95
CA ALA A 76 -19.98 -6.66 -6.98
C ALA A 76 -19.54 -8.07 -7.35
N GLY A 77 -18.23 -8.31 -7.48
CA GLY A 77 -17.65 -9.59 -7.87
C GLY A 77 -18.03 -10.06 -9.28
N SER A 78 -18.51 -9.19 -10.17
CA SER A 78 -18.86 -9.59 -11.54
C SER A 78 -17.64 -9.65 -12.47
N SER A 79 -17.72 -10.48 -13.52
CA SER A 79 -16.68 -10.78 -14.50
C SER A 79 -15.37 -11.25 -13.87
N LEU A 80 -15.49 -12.12 -12.86
CA LEU A 80 -14.39 -12.55 -12.01
C LEU A 80 -13.83 -13.89 -12.51
N THR A 81 -12.60 -13.92 -12.99
CA THR A 81 -11.96 -15.18 -13.42
C THR A 81 -11.07 -15.79 -12.33
N GLY A 82 -10.67 -14.99 -11.33
CA GLY A 82 -9.88 -15.45 -10.21
C GLY A 82 -10.72 -16.20 -9.17
N SER A 83 -10.04 -16.98 -8.32
CA SER A 83 -10.64 -17.78 -7.25
C SER A 83 -10.38 -17.19 -5.87
N ALA A 84 -11.17 -17.59 -4.88
CA ALA A 84 -11.05 -17.23 -3.47
C ALA A 84 -11.10 -15.71 -3.17
N ASN A 85 -11.76 -14.93 -4.01
CA ASN A 85 -11.90 -13.49 -3.82
C ASN A 85 -13.11 -13.13 -2.95
N VAL A 86 -13.00 -12.08 -2.15
CA VAL A 86 -14.10 -11.46 -1.39
C VAL A 86 -14.38 -10.08 -1.99
N SER A 87 -15.61 -9.85 -2.44
CA SER A 87 -16.06 -8.61 -3.08
C SER A 87 -17.33 -8.10 -2.41
N ALA A 88 -17.21 -7.13 -1.51
CA ALA A 88 -18.33 -6.65 -0.69
C ALA A 88 -18.55 -5.13 -0.83
N GLY A 89 -19.62 -4.73 -1.51
CA GLY A 89 -20.00 -3.32 -1.69
C GLY A 89 -20.58 -3.04 -3.06
N ASN A 90 -20.81 -1.77 -3.40
CA ASN A 90 -21.28 -1.42 -4.73
C ASN A 90 -20.13 -1.53 -5.74
N ALA A 91 -20.27 -2.39 -6.76
CA ALA A 91 -19.26 -2.61 -7.79
C ALA A 91 -17.85 -3.01 -7.25
N ALA A 92 -17.76 -3.58 -6.05
CA ALA A 92 -16.50 -4.06 -5.47
C ALA A 92 -15.96 -5.26 -6.25
N GLY A 93 -14.65 -5.36 -6.44
CA GLY A 93 -13.99 -6.53 -7.05
C GLY A 93 -14.35 -6.78 -8.52
N LEU A 94 -15.04 -5.86 -9.19
CA LEU A 94 -15.46 -5.99 -10.58
C LEU A 94 -14.26 -6.27 -11.49
N ARG A 95 -14.35 -7.28 -12.37
CA ARG A 95 -13.31 -7.66 -13.34
C ARG A 95 -11.97 -8.07 -12.71
N THR A 96 -12.00 -8.64 -11.51
CA THR A 96 -10.78 -9.17 -10.88
C THR A 96 -10.39 -10.51 -11.52
N THR A 97 -9.13 -10.62 -11.95
CA THR A 97 -8.59 -11.86 -12.53
C THR A 97 -7.62 -12.57 -11.60
N GLY A 98 -7.06 -11.86 -10.62
CA GLY A 98 -6.20 -12.43 -9.60
C GLY A 98 -6.98 -13.21 -8.53
N ASN A 99 -6.26 -13.98 -7.74
CA ASN A 99 -6.79 -14.88 -6.72
C ASN A 99 -6.64 -14.28 -5.32
N ALA A 100 -7.47 -14.75 -4.38
CA ALA A 100 -7.35 -14.46 -2.96
C ALA A 100 -7.39 -12.95 -2.60
N ASN A 101 -8.04 -12.11 -3.43
CA ASN A 101 -8.17 -10.70 -3.17
C ASN A 101 -9.41 -10.39 -2.31
N THR A 102 -9.29 -9.45 -1.38
CA THR A 102 -10.40 -8.93 -0.57
C THR A 102 -10.65 -7.47 -0.93
N ALA A 103 -11.84 -7.14 -1.43
CA ALA A 103 -12.27 -5.81 -1.81
C ALA A 103 -13.58 -5.45 -1.07
N ILE A 104 -13.53 -4.48 -0.16
CA ILE A 104 -14.70 -4.07 0.63
C ILE A 104 -14.93 -2.54 0.54
N GLY A 105 -16.06 -2.13 -0.01
CA GLY A 105 -16.43 -0.73 -0.21
C GLY A 105 -17.02 -0.46 -1.60
N SER A 106 -17.29 0.81 -1.89
CA SER A 106 -17.83 1.22 -3.21
C SER A 106 -16.70 1.37 -4.22
N ASN A 107 -16.80 0.71 -5.37
CA ASN A 107 -15.78 0.70 -6.44
C ASN A 107 -14.38 0.22 -5.98
N THR A 108 -14.31 -0.52 -4.89
CA THR A 108 -13.04 -1.02 -4.32
C THR A 108 -12.51 -2.20 -5.11
N GLY A 109 -11.20 -2.29 -5.32
CA GLY A 109 -10.54 -3.46 -5.90
C GLY A 109 -11.02 -3.84 -7.31
N GLN A 110 -11.45 -2.87 -8.12
CA GLN A 110 -11.84 -3.16 -9.50
C GLN A 110 -10.62 -3.43 -10.38
N ALA A 111 -10.77 -4.32 -11.36
CA ALA A 111 -9.74 -4.67 -12.36
C ALA A 111 -8.38 -5.07 -11.74
N VAL A 112 -8.43 -5.81 -10.64
CA VAL A 112 -7.23 -6.32 -9.97
C VAL A 112 -6.75 -7.58 -10.68
N THR A 113 -5.47 -7.62 -11.06
CA THR A 113 -4.87 -8.79 -11.73
C THR A 113 -3.84 -9.50 -10.87
N GLY A 114 -3.35 -8.87 -9.81
CA GLY A 114 -2.44 -9.50 -8.85
C GLY A 114 -3.18 -10.30 -7.79
N ASP A 115 -2.43 -11.08 -7.01
CA ASP A 115 -2.96 -12.01 -6.02
C ASP A 115 -2.82 -11.48 -4.59
N ASP A 116 -3.61 -12.02 -3.66
CA ASP A 116 -3.47 -11.79 -2.22
C ASP A 116 -3.56 -10.31 -1.78
N ASN A 117 -4.30 -9.46 -2.50
CA ASN A 117 -4.45 -8.04 -2.15
C ASN A 117 -5.63 -7.80 -1.20
N LEU A 118 -5.45 -6.90 -0.23
CA LEU A 118 -6.50 -6.39 0.65
C LEU A 118 -6.79 -4.93 0.31
N ALA A 119 -8.02 -4.62 -0.12
CA ALA A 119 -8.51 -3.29 -0.41
C ALA A 119 -9.80 -2.96 0.37
N MET A 120 -9.82 -1.83 1.06
CA MET A 120 -10.96 -1.41 1.88
C MET A 120 -11.19 0.11 1.78
N GLY A 121 -12.40 0.53 1.44
CA GLY A 121 -12.77 1.94 1.26
C GLY A 121 -13.04 2.32 -0.19
N THR A 122 -13.74 3.45 -0.40
CA THR A 122 -14.20 3.86 -1.74
C THR A 122 -13.04 3.96 -2.73
N ALA A 123 -13.12 3.25 -3.85
CA ALA A 123 -12.10 3.27 -4.90
C ALA A 123 -10.67 2.85 -4.45
N ALA A 124 -10.52 2.22 -3.28
CA ALA A 124 -9.23 1.69 -2.83
C ALA A 124 -8.80 0.51 -3.72
N GLY A 125 -7.49 0.38 -3.99
CA GLY A 125 -6.92 -0.76 -4.70
C GLY A 125 -7.45 -0.97 -6.12
N MET A 126 -8.03 0.05 -6.77
CA MET A 126 -8.45 -0.06 -8.18
C MET A 126 -7.25 -0.24 -9.11
N GLY A 127 -7.32 -1.18 -10.05
CA GLY A 127 -6.32 -1.40 -11.09
C GLY A 127 -4.97 -1.89 -10.56
N VAL A 128 -4.96 -2.60 -9.42
CA VAL A 128 -3.74 -3.16 -8.85
C VAL A 128 -3.31 -4.40 -9.65
N SER A 129 -2.07 -4.41 -10.13
CA SER A 129 -1.50 -5.57 -10.81
C SER A 129 -0.44 -6.30 -9.98
N GLY A 130 0.08 -5.66 -8.93
CA GLY A 130 0.98 -6.29 -7.97
C GLY A 130 0.23 -7.17 -6.97
N SER A 131 0.98 -7.98 -6.24
CA SER A 131 0.45 -8.96 -5.29
C SER A 131 0.81 -8.63 -3.84
N ARG A 132 0.05 -9.20 -2.88
CA ARG A 132 0.28 -9.05 -1.43
C ARG A 132 0.25 -7.58 -0.94
N ASN A 133 -0.59 -6.74 -1.56
CA ASN A 133 -0.72 -5.34 -1.18
C ASN A 133 -1.85 -5.08 -0.18
N VAL A 134 -1.69 -4.05 0.64
CA VAL A 134 -2.72 -3.53 1.54
C VAL A 134 -3.10 -2.11 1.12
N ALA A 135 -4.39 -1.85 0.90
CA ALA A 135 -4.93 -0.56 0.48
C ALA A 135 -6.17 -0.20 1.32
N LEU A 136 -6.02 0.62 2.36
CA LEU A 136 -7.09 0.96 3.30
C LEU A 136 -7.36 2.47 3.30
N GLY A 137 -8.49 2.91 2.76
CA GLY A 137 -8.89 4.33 2.70
C GLY A 137 -9.38 4.73 1.32
N SER A 138 -10.09 5.86 1.22
CA SER A 138 -10.63 6.34 -0.06
C SER A 138 -9.50 6.57 -1.06
N GLY A 139 -9.52 5.88 -2.21
CA GLY A 139 -8.51 5.98 -3.26
C GLY A 139 -7.12 5.44 -2.89
N ALA A 140 -6.96 4.80 -1.73
CA ALA A 140 -5.68 4.26 -1.28
C ALA A 140 -5.16 3.19 -2.25
N GLY A 141 -3.85 3.16 -2.50
CA GLY A 141 -3.20 2.10 -3.28
C GLY A 141 -3.70 1.93 -4.72
N GLY A 142 -4.37 2.94 -5.30
CA GLY A 142 -4.86 2.88 -6.67
C GLY A 142 -3.73 2.77 -7.70
N GLY A 143 -3.87 1.80 -8.61
CA GLY A 143 -2.94 1.55 -9.73
C GLY A 143 -1.55 1.10 -9.30
N VAL A 144 -1.43 0.45 -8.14
CA VAL A 144 -0.15 -0.10 -7.68
C VAL A 144 0.22 -1.31 -8.53
N LEU A 145 1.41 -1.24 -9.13
CA LEU A 145 1.96 -2.31 -9.98
C LEU A 145 2.97 -3.19 -9.23
N ALA A 146 3.39 -2.77 -8.05
CA ALA A 146 4.42 -3.43 -7.26
C ALA A 146 3.82 -4.36 -6.21
N ASP A 147 4.64 -5.30 -5.75
CA ASP A 147 4.27 -6.25 -4.71
C ASP A 147 4.59 -5.72 -3.31
N ASP A 148 3.93 -6.33 -2.32
CA ASP A 148 4.28 -6.20 -0.89
C ASP A 148 4.22 -4.74 -0.39
N THR A 149 3.24 -3.96 -0.87
CA THR A 149 3.06 -2.55 -0.47
C THR A 149 1.97 -2.36 0.59
N VAL A 150 2.11 -1.31 1.39
CA VAL A 150 1.10 -0.91 2.38
C VAL A 150 0.70 0.54 2.14
N SER A 151 -0.56 0.79 1.79
CA SER A 151 -1.16 2.11 1.58
C SER A 151 -2.36 2.28 2.52
N ILE A 152 -2.23 3.07 3.58
CA ILE A 152 -3.30 3.28 4.59
C ILE A 152 -3.57 4.78 4.74
N GLY A 153 -4.80 5.22 4.47
CA GLY A 153 -5.21 6.62 4.50
C GLY A 153 -5.83 7.06 3.17
N SER A 154 -6.63 8.12 3.20
CA SER A 154 -7.22 8.67 1.98
C SER A 154 -6.12 9.14 1.03
N ASN A 155 -6.14 8.64 -0.20
CA ASN A 155 -5.13 8.87 -1.25
C ASN A 155 -3.69 8.49 -0.86
N ALA A 156 -3.49 7.64 0.17
CA ALA A 156 -2.17 7.10 0.48
C ALA A 156 -1.69 6.20 -0.67
N LYS A 157 -0.41 6.29 -1.05
CA LYS A 157 0.14 5.50 -2.15
C LYS A 157 1.58 5.08 -1.91
N ALA A 158 1.77 3.78 -1.70
CA ALA A 158 3.04 3.10 -1.79
C ALA A 158 3.22 2.57 -3.23
N SER A 159 4.12 3.18 -4.00
CA SER A 159 4.19 2.99 -5.46
C SER A 159 5.19 1.91 -5.90
N LYS A 160 6.07 1.43 -5.00
CA LYS A 160 7.17 0.50 -5.30
C LYS A 160 7.25 -0.63 -4.29
N VAL A 161 8.01 -1.66 -4.64
CA VAL A 161 8.12 -2.90 -3.85
C VAL A 161 8.51 -2.61 -2.40
N ASN A 162 7.86 -3.28 -1.46
CA ASN A 162 8.09 -3.15 -0.02
C ASN A 162 7.90 -1.71 0.53
N ALA A 163 7.22 -0.81 -0.20
CA ALA A 163 7.00 0.55 0.25
C ALA A 163 5.79 0.64 1.20
N ILE A 164 5.87 1.55 2.16
CA ILE A 164 4.86 1.78 3.19
C ILE A 164 4.45 3.25 3.15
N ALA A 165 3.18 3.54 2.88
CA ALA A 165 2.57 4.86 2.92
C ALA A 165 1.37 4.84 3.89
N ILE A 166 1.46 5.54 5.01
CA ILE A 166 0.43 5.57 6.06
C ILE A 166 0.10 7.03 6.41
N GLY A 167 -1.05 7.53 5.97
CA GLY A 167 -1.55 8.88 6.26
C GLY A 167 -2.31 9.48 5.09
N ASN A 168 -3.03 10.58 5.32
CA ASN A 168 -3.74 11.28 4.25
C ASN A 168 -2.75 11.84 3.22
N GLY A 169 -2.85 11.39 1.97
CA GLY A 169 -1.96 11.81 0.89
C GLY A 169 -0.49 11.42 1.05
N ALA A 170 -0.16 10.49 1.96
CA ALA A 170 1.20 9.97 2.10
C ALA A 170 1.65 9.24 0.83
N GLN A 171 2.84 9.56 0.34
CA GLN A 171 3.42 8.95 -0.86
C GLN A 171 4.79 8.33 -0.56
N ALA A 172 4.91 7.03 -0.77
CA ALA A 172 6.16 6.27 -0.68
C ALA A 172 6.51 5.79 -2.10
N ASN A 173 7.25 6.61 -2.82
CA ASN A 173 7.53 6.47 -4.25
C ASN A 173 8.85 5.72 -4.54
N GLY A 174 9.76 5.61 -3.56
CA GLY A 174 10.97 4.79 -3.67
C GLY A 174 10.73 3.32 -3.26
N ALA A 175 11.56 2.40 -3.75
CA ALA A 175 11.55 1.02 -3.27
C ALA A 175 12.00 0.94 -1.80
N GLN A 176 11.36 0.07 -1.01
CA GLN A 176 11.64 -0.08 0.43
C GLN A 176 11.56 1.26 1.20
N SER A 177 10.71 2.19 0.73
CA SER A 177 10.54 3.51 1.35
C SER A 177 9.40 3.54 2.35
N ILE A 178 9.47 4.44 3.32
CA ILE A 178 8.48 4.59 4.40
C ILE A 178 7.98 6.03 4.46
N SER A 179 6.70 6.26 4.34
CA SER A 179 6.06 7.59 4.38
C SER A 179 4.91 7.55 5.37
N ILE A 180 5.10 8.10 6.58
CA ILE A 180 4.11 8.02 7.68
C ILE A 180 3.72 9.40 8.20
N GLY A 181 2.44 9.73 8.08
CA GLY A 181 1.85 11.02 8.42
C GLY A 181 1.23 11.70 7.19
N THR A 182 0.77 12.94 7.34
CA THR A 182 0.01 13.63 6.29
C THR A 182 0.96 14.21 5.24
N GLY A 183 0.63 14.02 3.96
CA GLY A 183 1.28 14.71 2.83
C GLY A 183 2.78 14.46 2.64
N ASN A 184 3.40 13.51 3.36
CA ASN A 184 4.80 13.16 3.14
C ASN A 184 5.02 12.60 1.73
N ILE A 185 6.13 12.96 1.11
CA ILE A 185 6.57 12.45 -0.20
C ILE A 185 7.99 11.90 -0.06
N VAL A 186 8.13 10.58 -0.16
CA VAL A 186 9.43 9.89 -0.08
C VAL A 186 9.74 9.28 -1.43
N ASN A 187 10.59 9.95 -2.20
CA ASN A 187 11.00 9.53 -3.54
C ASN A 187 12.28 8.66 -3.52
N GLY A 188 13.12 8.82 -2.51
CA GLY A 188 14.35 8.03 -2.37
C GLY A 188 14.09 6.55 -2.08
N ASN A 189 14.91 5.69 -2.67
CA ASN A 189 14.95 4.27 -2.31
C ASN A 189 15.58 4.10 -0.93
N ASN A 190 15.10 3.12 -0.16
CA ASN A 190 15.60 2.86 1.19
C ASN A 190 15.54 4.10 2.11
N SER A 191 14.52 4.93 1.91
CA SER A 191 14.37 6.23 2.60
C SER A 191 13.09 6.28 3.42
N GLY A 192 13.00 7.24 4.34
CA GLY A 192 11.82 7.35 5.22
C GLY A 192 11.44 8.77 5.62
N ALA A 193 10.16 9.00 5.87
CA ALA A 193 9.65 10.22 6.45
C ALA A 193 8.57 9.92 7.50
N PHE A 194 8.63 10.63 8.63
CA PHE A 194 7.64 10.58 9.70
C PHE A 194 7.24 12.02 10.10
N GLY A 195 5.96 12.38 9.97
CA GLY A 195 5.43 13.72 10.33
C GLY A 195 4.52 14.34 9.26
N ASP A 196 4.47 15.67 9.15
CA ASP A 196 3.53 16.38 8.25
C ASP A 196 4.02 17.77 7.79
N PRO A 197 4.18 18.01 6.47
CA PRO A 197 4.64 17.09 5.43
C PRO A 197 6.17 17.20 5.27
N ASN A 198 6.84 16.12 4.89
CA ASN A 198 8.25 16.11 4.51
C ASN A 198 8.42 15.67 3.06
N THR A 199 9.46 16.15 2.40
CA THR A 199 9.90 15.67 1.08
C THR A 199 11.29 15.07 1.20
N VAL A 200 11.44 13.77 0.93
CA VAL A 200 12.72 13.05 0.98
C VAL A 200 13.03 12.49 -0.40
N ASN A 201 13.92 13.16 -1.14
CA ASN A 201 14.32 12.77 -2.49
C ASN A 201 15.58 11.91 -2.52
N GLY A 202 16.49 12.11 -1.56
CA GLY A 202 17.72 11.33 -1.49
C GLY A 202 17.49 9.87 -1.10
N ASN A 203 18.29 8.97 -1.67
CA ASN A 203 18.34 7.56 -1.32
C ASN A 203 19.02 7.36 0.04
N GLY A 204 18.57 6.36 0.81
CA GLY A 204 19.13 6.07 2.13
C GLY A 204 18.92 7.19 3.14
N SER A 205 17.94 8.07 2.91
CA SER A 205 17.75 9.31 3.67
C SER A 205 16.47 9.27 4.49
N TYR A 206 16.47 9.95 5.64
CA TYR A 206 15.37 9.92 6.59
C TYR A 206 15.06 11.30 7.16
N ALA A 207 13.78 11.60 7.33
CA ALA A 207 13.31 12.81 7.98
C ALA A 207 12.25 12.52 9.05
N VAL A 208 12.39 13.15 10.21
CA VAL A 208 11.41 13.14 11.30
C VAL A 208 11.08 14.57 11.70
N GLY A 209 9.79 14.91 11.63
CA GLY A 209 9.26 16.25 11.92
C GLY A 209 8.45 16.81 10.75
N ASN A 210 8.44 18.13 10.57
CA ASN A 210 7.51 18.81 9.68
C ASN A 210 8.24 19.76 8.72
N THR A 211 7.76 19.83 7.48
CA THR A 211 8.26 20.75 6.44
C THR A 211 9.76 20.58 6.14
N ASN A 212 10.30 19.36 6.29
CA ASN A 212 11.69 19.11 5.91
C ASN A 212 11.81 18.74 4.43
N THR A 213 12.87 19.20 3.79
CA THR A 213 13.25 18.85 2.41
C THR A 213 14.64 18.22 2.40
N VAL A 214 14.73 16.93 2.12
CA VAL A 214 15.99 16.17 2.10
C VAL A 214 16.29 15.76 0.67
N SER A 215 17.06 16.60 -0.03
CA SER A 215 17.39 16.40 -1.45
C SER A 215 18.61 15.49 -1.67
N ALA A 216 19.45 15.32 -0.65
CA ALA A 216 20.70 14.58 -0.75
C ALA A 216 20.61 13.16 -0.17
N ASP A 217 21.45 12.27 -0.70
CA ASP A 217 21.57 10.88 -0.28
C ASP A 217 22.22 10.74 1.11
N ASN A 218 21.88 9.66 1.81
CA ASN A 218 22.44 9.28 3.11
C ASN A 218 22.32 10.39 4.18
N ALA A 219 21.23 11.15 4.15
CA ALA A 219 20.99 12.25 5.07
C ALA A 219 19.96 11.88 6.14
N PHE A 220 20.19 12.27 7.40
CA PHE A 220 19.26 12.05 8.50
C PHE A 220 18.85 13.36 9.15
N VAL A 221 17.56 13.63 9.22
CA VAL A 221 17.01 14.88 9.73
C VAL A 221 16.05 14.63 10.88
N VAL A 222 16.26 15.34 11.98
CA VAL A 222 15.29 15.45 13.08
C VAL A 222 15.06 16.92 13.39
N GLY A 223 13.89 17.44 13.05
CA GLY A 223 13.56 18.85 13.22
C GLY A 223 12.41 19.29 12.33
N ASN A 224 12.17 20.60 12.29
CA ASN A 224 11.16 21.21 11.43
C ASN A 224 11.79 22.28 10.54
N ASN A 225 11.28 22.40 9.31
CA ASN A 225 11.73 23.41 8.34
C ASN A 225 13.24 23.33 8.04
N VAL A 226 13.77 22.11 7.90
CA VAL A 226 15.17 21.86 7.53
C VAL A 226 15.27 21.54 6.05
N THR A 227 16.25 22.13 5.38
CA THR A 227 16.63 21.76 4.01
C THR A 227 18.02 21.15 4.03
N VAL A 228 18.16 19.96 3.44
CA VAL A 228 19.45 19.25 3.31
C VAL A 228 19.79 19.04 1.84
N THR A 229 20.96 19.53 1.43
CA THR A 229 21.45 19.49 0.05
C THR A 229 22.81 18.81 -0.10
N ASN A 230 23.47 18.50 1.01
CA ASN A 230 24.76 17.81 1.04
C ASN A 230 24.57 16.38 1.58
N ALA A 231 25.17 15.41 0.88
CA ALA A 231 25.06 14.00 1.22
C ALA A 231 25.81 13.66 2.52
N ASN A 232 25.43 12.56 3.16
CA ASN A 232 26.07 12.02 4.37
C ASN A 232 25.97 12.93 5.61
N ASN A 233 24.95 13.81 5.65
CA ASN A 233 24.76 14.74 6.75
C ASN A 233 23.74 14.25 7.78
N VAL A 234 23.99 14.57 9.04
CA VAL A 234 22.99 14.48 10.12
C VAL A 234 22.66 15.88 10.57
N VAL A 235 21.38 16.25 10.52
CA VAL A 235 20.90 17.59 10.92
C VAL A 235 19.88 17.45 12.04
N LEU A 236 20.15 18.10 13.16
CA LEU A 236 19.35 18.05 14.38
C LEU A 236 18.92 19.46 14.78
N GLY A 237 17.61 19.71 14.82
CA GLY A 237 17.02 20.96 15.30
C GLY A 237 16.22 21.73 14.25
N ASN A 238 15.25 22.52 14.71
CA ASN A 238 14.37 23.31 13.84
C ASN A 238 15.14 24.44 13.14
N ASN A 239 14.85 24.66 11.86
CA ASN A 239 15.50 25.67 11.01
C ASN A 239 17.03 25.50 10.93
N SER A 240 17.56 24.32 11.25
CA SER A 240 18.99 24.06 11.12
C SER A 240 19.37 23.97 9.65
N ALA A 241 20.60 24.39 9.34
CA ALA A 241 21.15 24.33 8.00
C ALA A 241 22.19 23.23 7.91
N ASP A 242 22.19 22.50 6.80
CA ASP A 242 23.26 21.58 6.47
C ASP A 242 24.45 22.34 5.87
N LYS A 243 25.64 21.72 5.89
CA LYS A 243 26.84 22.23 5.22
C LYS A 243 27.66 21.09 4.66
N ALA A 244 28.39 21.36 3.58
CA ALA A 244 29.39 20.42 3.07
C ALA A 244 30.48 20.16 4.12
N SER A 245 31.03 18.93 4.13
CA SER A 245 32.17 18.61 4.97
C SER A 245 33.36 19.50 4.63
N VAL A 246 33.96 20.13 5.63
CA VAL A 246 35.19 20.90 5.46
C VAL A 246 36.33 20.13 6.12
N GLN A 247 37.35 19.77 5.35
CA GLN A 247 38.55 19.15 5.89
C GLN A 247 39.27 20.15 6.80
N VAL A 248 39.50 19.76 8.05
CA VAL A 248 40.33 20.52 8.99
C VAL A 248 41.76 19.99 8.92
N ASN A 249 42.61 20.64 8.14
CA ASN A 249 44.01 20.23 7.93
C ASN A 249 44.94 20.54 9.11
N SER A 250 44.51 21.45 9.99
CA SER A 250 45.21 21.84 11.20
C SER A 250 44.23 22.45 12.19
N ALA A 251 44.41 22.19 13.49
CA ALA A 251 43.68 22.87 14.55
C ALA A 251 44.69 23.53 15.50
N THR A 252 44.48 24.81 15.81
CA THR A 252 45.25 25.50 16.85
C THR A 252 44.64 25.15 18.20
N ILE A 253 45.40 24.46 19.04
CA ILE A 253 45.03 24.26 20.44
C ILE A 253 45.76 25.34 21.25
N PRO A 254 45.03 26.33 21.81
CA PRO A 254 45.65 27.33 22.68
C PRO A 254 46.40 26.62 23.81
N SER A 255 47.63 27.07 24.09
CA SER A 255 48.48 26.47 25.13
C SER A 255 48.80 24.99 24.87
N VAL A 256 49.18 24.60 23.66
CA VAL A 256 49.93 23.35 23.42
C VAL A 256 51.31 23.71 22.88
N VAL A 257 52.36 23.29 23.59
CA VAL A 257 53.73 23.40 23.11
C VAL A 257 54.09 22.09 22.41
N ALA A 258 54.41 22.17 21.12
CA ALA A 258 55.03 21.08 20.38
C ALA A 258 56.55 21.23 20.45
N THR A 259 57.23 20.24 21.02
CA THR A 259 58.70 20.19 21.10
C THR A 259 59.23 19.13 20.15
N LEU A 260 60.10 19.51 19.21
CA LEU A 260 60.85 18.56 18.38
C LEU A 260 62.03 18.02 19.20
N ASN A 261 62.02 16.71 19.44
CA ASN A 261 63.08 16.03 20.17
C ASN A 261 64.28 15.76 19.23
N PRO A 262 65.52 15.69 19.76
CA PRO A 262 66.72 15.38 18.97
C PRO A 262 66.65 14.05 18.21
N ASN A 263 65.80 13.11 18.63
CA ASN A 263 65.57 11.83 17.95
C ASN A 263 64.54 11.91 16.81
N GLY A 264 64.05 13.10 16.46
CA GLY A 264 63.09 13.33 15.38
C GLY A 264 61.62 13.13 15.75
N THR A 265 61.30 12.84 17.02
CA THR A 265 59.91 12.73 17.50
C THR A 265 59.36 14.09 17.94
N VAL A 266 58.04 14.27 17.92
CA VAL A 266 57.37 15.47 18.46
C VAL A 266 56.64 15.10 19.76
N THR A 267 56.92 15.83 20.84
CA THR A 267 56.18 15.72 22.11
C THR A 267 55.27 16.93 22.32
N TYR A 268 54.08 16.71 22.88
CA TYR A 268 53.08 17.74 23.16
C TYR A 268 52.94 17.94 24.68
N SER A 269 53.01 19.18 25.17
CA SER A 269 52.75 19.52 26.57
C SER A 269 51.72 20.64 26.69
N ALA A 270 51.03 20.71 27.84
CA ALA A 270 50.26 21.90 28.19
C ALA A 270 51.19 23.13 28.15
N GLY A 271 50.71 24.18 27.50
CA GLY A 271 51.37 25.47 27.38
C GLY A 271 51.20 26.27 28.67
N PRO A 272 52.06 27.27 28.88
CA PRO A 272 52.03 28.07 30.10
C PRO A 272 50.66 28.75 30.26
N ASN A 273 50.12 28.73 31.49
CA ASN A 273 49.00 29.58 31.85
C ASN A 273 49.46 31.04 31.72
N VAL A 274 48.86 31.79 30.82
CA VAL A 274 49.07 33.24 30.73
C VAL A 274 48.12 33.88 31.75
N THR A 275 48.67 34.32 32.88
CA THR A 275 47.99 35.08 33.95
C THR A 275 47.76 36.53 33.56
#